data_AF-A0A350I408-F1
#
_entry.id   AF-A0A350I408-F1
#
_cell.length_a   1.000
_cell.length_b   1.000
_cell.length_c   1.000
_cell.angle_alpha   90.00
_cell.angle_beta   90.00
_cell.angle_gamma   90.00
#
_symmetry.space_group_name_H-M   'P 1'
#
loop_
_entity.id
_entity.type
_entity.pdbx_description
1 polymer ?
#
loop_
_entity_poly.entity_id
_entity_poly.type
_entity_poly.pdbx_seq_one_letter_code
_entity_poly.pdbx_strand_id
1 'polypeptide(L)' 'MKSTLTSKGLLTIPKSIRDRMGLKAGDVLEFDEQVTYLKAQRVFDEKRMRSVAGRGRKDNALSSKEHLDDMRGPVRSNPC' A
#
# COMPACT_ATOMS: atom_id res chain seq x y z
N MET A 1 9.78 15.46 16.13
CA MET A 1 8.86 14.90 17.14
C MET A 1 9.51 13.66 17.73
N LYS A 2 9.48 13.47 19.06
CA LYS A 2 10.17 12.36 19.75
C LYS A 2 9.13 11.51 20.47
N SER A 3 9.33 10.20 20.49
CA SER A 3 8.50 9.23 21.22
C SER A 3 9.41 8.37 22.06
N THR A 4 9.04 8.17 23.33
CA THR A 4 9.84 7.39 24.29
C THR A 4 9.48 5.92 24.20
N LEU A 5 10.48 5.05 24.17
CA LEU A 5 10.30 3.60 24.31
C LEU A 5 9.86 3.30 25.74
N THR A 6 8.73 2.61 25.91
CA THR A 6 8.27 2.21 27.24
C THR A 6 9.10 1.05 27.79
N SER A 7 9.06 0.81 29.11
CA SER A 7 9.76 -0.31 29.76
C SER A 7 9.34 -1.69 29.23
N LYS A 8 8.19 -1.77 28.55
CA LYS A 8 7.68 -3.00 27.91
C LYS A 8 8.12 -3.14 26.44
N GLY A 9 8.98 -2.24 25.94
CA GLY A 9 9.41 -2.22 24.55
C GLY A 9 8.36 -1.68 23.57
N LEU A 10 7.27 -1.07 24.06
CA LEU A 10 6.27 -0.45 23.19
C LEU A 10 6.76 0.91 22.70
N LEU A 11 6.70 1.14 21.38
CA LEU A 11 6.95 2.42 20.74
C LEU A 11 5.62 3.07 20.34
N THR A 12 5.35 4.28 20.83
CA THR A 12 4.14 5.02 20.45
C THR A 12 4.36 5.82 19.17
N ILE A 13 3.53 5.59 18.16
CA ILE A 13 3.54 6.37 16.91
C ILE A 13 2.59 7.57 17.09
N PRO A 14 3.08 8.83 16.95
CA PRO A 14 2.23 10.01 17.03
C PRO A 14 1.12 10.02 15.97
N LYS A 15 -0.03 10.60 16.32
CA LYS A 15 -1.23 10.65 15.45
C LYS A 15 -0.94 11.24 14.06
N SER A 16 -0.15 12.31 13.98
CA SER A 16 0.22 12.95 12.71
C SER A 16 0.98 12.03 11.75
N ILE A 17 1.82 11.14 12.28
CA ILE A 17 2.57 10.15 11.50
C ILE A 17 1.64 9.00 11.10
N ARG A 18 0.81 8.53 12.03
CA ARG A 18 -0.18 7.49 11.78
C ARG A 18 -1.13 7.86 10.64
N ASP A 19 -1.66 9.07 10.67
CA ASP A 19 -2.63 9.56 9.68
C ASP A 19 -1.95 9.74 8.30
N ARG A 20 -0.72 10.26 8.26
CA ARG A 20 0.06 10.41 7.02
C ARG A 20 0.45 9.07 6.39
N MET A 21 0.80 8.08 7.20
CA MET A 21 1.14 6.74 6.74
C MET A 21 -0.08 5.84 6.53
N GLY A 22 -1.29 6.32 6.85
CA GLY A 22 -2.53 5.56 6.74
C GLY A 22 -2.58 4.31 7.61
N LEU A 23 -1.84 4.31 8.73
CA LEU A 23 -1.76 3.19 9.67
C LEU A 23 -3.02 3.14 10.54
N LYS A 24 -3.60 1.95 10.69
CA LYS A 24 -4.78 1.70 11.52
C LYS A 24 -4.41 0.83 12.71
N ALA A 25 -5.22 0.90 13.76
CA ALA A 25 -5.08 -0.02 14.89
C ALA A 25 -5.29 -1.47 14.38
N GLY A 26 -4.34 -2.35 14.66
CA GLY A 26 -4.33 -3.73 14.17
C GLY A 26 -3.46 -3.97 12.92
N ASP A 27 -2.88 -2.92 12.32
CA ASP A 27 -1.92 -3.10 11.25
C ASP A 27 -0.63 -3.73 11.78
N VAL A 28 -0.11 -4.72 11.05
CA VAL A 28 1.17 -5.37 11.32
C VAL A 28 2.28 -4.55 10.67
N LEU A 29 3.29 -4.20 11.46
CA LEU A 29 4.50 -3.51 11.03
C LEU A 29 5.66 -4.49 11.07
N GLU A 30 6.39 -4.61 9.96
CA GLU A 30 7.63 -5.37 9.90
C GLU A 30 8.80 -4.45 10.24
N PHE A 31 9.71 -4.96 11.08
CA PHE A 31 10.92 -4.26 11.49
C PHE A 31 12.11 -4.86 10.75
N ASP A 32 12.91 -4.01 10.12
CA ASP A 32 14.17 -4.40 9.52
C ASP A 32 15.32 -3.99 10.46
N GLU A 33 16.02 -4.98 11.01
CA GLU A 33 17.12 -4.79 11.97
C GLU A 33 18.44 -4.39 11.30
N GLN A 34 18.56 -4.50 9.96
CA GLN A 34 19.80 -4.19 9.24
C GLN A 34 20.00 -2.70 8.97
N VAL A 35 19.02 -1.85 9.31
CA VAL A 35 19.01 -0.43 8.99
C VAL A 35 19.23 0.41 10.25
N THR A 36 20.12 1.42 10.18
CA THR A 36 20.46 2.33 11.29
C THR A 36 19.28 3.20 11.78
N TYR A 37 18.13 3.09 11.13
CA TYR A 37 16.89 3.79 11.45
C TYR A 37 15.69 2.86 11.27
N LEU A 38 14.76 2.94 12.21
CA LEU A 38 13.55 2.12 12.21
C LEU A 38 12.64 2.52 11.04
N LYS A 39 12.52 1.67 10.01
CA LYS A 39 11.58 1.87 8.90
C LYS A 39 10.39 0.93 9.04
N ALA A 40 9.30 1.46 9.61
CA ALA A 40 8.02 0.76 9.60
C ALA A 40 7.34 0.95 8.24
N GLN A 41 7.21 -0.13 7.47
CA GLN A 41 6.43 -0.15 6.23
C GLN A 41 5.16 -0.97 6.44
N ARG A 42 4.06 -0.55 5.80
CA ARG A 42 2.82 -1.31 5.87
C ARG A 42 3.03 -2.66 5.17
N VAL A 43 2.83 -3.75 5.90
CA VAL A 43 2.91 -5.09 5.33
C VAL A 43 1.76 -5.27 4.36
N PHE A 44 2.10 -5.57 3.11
CA PHE A 44 1.14 -5.84 2.06
C PHE A 44 0.94 -7.35 1.93
N ASP A 45 -0.31 -7.80 1.93
CA ASP A 45 -0.63 -9.21 1.73
C ASP A 45 -0.47 -9.58 0.25
N GLU A 46 0.74 -10.02 -0.10
CA GLU A 46 1.10 -10.43 -1.44
C GLU A 46 0.26 -11.61 -1.93
N LYS A 47 -0.10 -12.55 -1.05
CA LYS A 47 -0.93 -13.70 -1.42
C LYS A 47 -2.34 -13.26 -1.81
N ARG A 48 -2.93 -12.34 -1.04
CA ARG A 48 -4.23 -11.75 -1.37
C ARG A 48 -4.19 -10.97 -2.68
N MET A 49 -3.13 -10.21 -2.94
CA MET A 49 -2.98 -9.52 -4.23
C MET A 49 -2.88 -10.51 -5.40
N ARG A 50 -2.06 -11.55 -5.26
CA ARG A 50 -1.90 -12.57 -6.31
C ARG A 50 -3.18 -13.38 -6.52
N SER A 51 -4.03 -13.53 -5.50
CA SER A 51 -5.29 -14.28 -5.61
C SER A 51 -6.30 -13.71 -6.63
N VAL A 52 -6.18 -12.43 -6.98
CA VAL A 52 -7.05 -11.78 -7.98
C VAL A 52 -6.42 -11.72 -9.37
N ALA A 53 -5.15 -12.09 -9.51
CA ALA A 53 -4.47 -12.16 -10.81
C ALA A 53 -5.15 -13.21 -11.70
N GLY A 54 -5.53 -12.82 -12.92
CA GLY A 54 -6.20 -13.70 -13.87
C GLY A 54 -7.73 -13.73 -13.78
N ARG A 55 -8.37 -13.13 -12.78
CA ARG A 55 -9.85 -13.06 -12.70
C ARG A 55 -10.50 -12.20 -13.79
N GLY A 56 -9.73 -11.35 -14.46
CA GLY A 56 -10.16 -10.53 -15.59
C GLY A 56 -9.92 -11.14 -16.97
N ARG A 57 -9.39 -12.37 -17.05
CA ARG A 57 -9.25 -13.09 -18.33
C ARG A 57 -10.64 -13.49 -18.81
N LYS A 58 -11.25 -12.66 -19.66
CA LYS A 58 -12.36 -13.08 -20.50
C LYS A 58 -11.80 -13.54 -21.84
N ASP A 59 -12.44 -14.49 -22.52
CA ASP A 59 -12.06 -14.98 -23.87
C ASP A 59 -12.23 -13.93 -24.99
N ASN A 60 -12.35 -12.67 -24.60
CA ASN A 60 -12.46 -11.53 -25.47
C ASN A 60 -11.03 -11.26 -25.94
N ALA A 61 -10.76 -11.38 -27.23
CA ALA A 61 -9.45 -11.19 -27.86
C ALA A 61 -8.87 -9.76 -27.76
N LEU A 62 -9.27 -8.99 -26.73
CA LEU A 62 -8.79 -7.64 -26.44
C LEU A 62 -7.39 -7.72 -25.83
N SER A 63 -6.49 -6.90 -26.36
CA SER A 63 -5.19 -6.66 -25.76
C SER A 63 -5.35 -6.03 -24.38
N SER A 64 -4.41 -6.30 -23.47
CA SER A 64 -4.36 -5.68 -22.14
C SER A 64 -4.45 -4.15 -22.20
N LYS A 65 -3.92 -3.52 -23.26
CA LYS A 65 -3.98 -2.07 -23.47
C LYS A 65 -5.40 -1.60 -23.79
N GLU A 66 -6.08 -2.28 -24.71
CA GLU A 66 -7.45 -1.96 -25.13
C GLU A 66 -8.43 -2.11 -23.96
N HIS A 67 -8.25 -3.16 -23.15
CA HIS A 67 -9.05 -3.36 -21.95
C HIS A 67 -8.84 -2.24 -20.90
N LEU A 68 -7.60 -1.75 -20.74
CA LEU A 68 -7.30 -0.64 -19.84
C LEU A 68 -7.87 0.69 -20.34
N ASP A 69 -7.82 0.93 -21.65
CA ASP A 69 -8.33 2.17 -22.25
C ASP A 69 -9.86 2.22 -22.20
N ASP A 70 -10.55 1.10 -22.41
CA ASP A 70 -12.00 0.96 -22.21
C ASP A 70 -12.42 1.24 -20.76
N MET A 71 -11.76 0.59 -19.79
CA MET A 71 -12.07 0.74 -18.36
C MET A 71 -11.75 2.13 -17.80
N ARG A 72 -10.75 2.82 -18.35
CA ARG A 72 -10.39 4.20 -17.95
C ARG A 72 -11.32 5.25 -18.53
N GLY A 73 -11.97 4.95 -19.65
CA GLY A 73 -12.79 5.90 -20.39
C GLY A 73 -11.95 6.96 -21.13
N PRO A 74 -12.60 7.85 -21.90
CA PRO A 74 -11.91 8.82 -22.72
C PRO A 74 -11.12 9.81 -21.86
N VAL A 75 -9.81 9.87 -22.09
CA VAL A 75 -8.93 10.87 -21.48
C VAL A 75 -9.34 12.24 -22.02
N ARG A 76 -9.98 13.05 -21.19
CA ARG A 76 -10.13 14.49 -21.49
C ARG A 76 -8.74 15.11 -21.37
N SER A 77 -8.09 15.37 -22.51
CA SER A 77 -6.93 16.25 -22.54
C SER A 77 -7.41 17.63 -22.14
N ASN A 78 -7.13 18.03 -20.90
CA ASN A 78 -7.31 19.41 -20.50
C ASN A 78 -6.29 20.23 -21.30
N PRO A 79 -6.70 21.18 -22.15
CA PRO A 79 -5.75 22.06 -22.81
C PRO A 79 -4.99 22.83 -21.73
N CYS A 80 -3.65 22.75 -21.80
CA CYS A 80 -2.74 23.50 -20.92
C CYS A 80 -2.92 25.01 -21.09
#